data_AF-A0A3N5RVB3-F1
#
_entry.id   AF-A0A3N5RVB3-F1
#
_cell.length_a   1.000
_cell.length_b   1.000
_cell.length_c   1.000
_cell.angle_alpha   90.00
_cell.angle_beta   90.00
_cell.angle_gamma   90.00
#
_symmetry.space_group_name_H-M   'P 1'
#
loop_
_entity.id
_entity.type
_entity.pdbx_description
1 polymer ?
#
loop_
_entity_poly.entity_id
_entity_poly.type
_entity_poly.pdbx_seq_one_letter_code
_entity_poly.pdbx_strand_id
1 'polypeptide(L)'
;MKRYIQLIYFAFIFGAVILNGCTTLRTTSIPSIGSNLQTSDLLTKTAKMEIPDFIPTSTLTPSPTFVPTSTLFPTISPTQLSPTWTANPTLRAEEAEILLNNLLENNTGCRLPCFWGITPGWTTWQETKSFLETFTLLLDVRNLPNQIHYAYFQIPFPKEMGTIAHTYKFNNGIVENIRVYNGDLSPKFYLPAFFQNYGQPTSVWIRTFREEEQNSRPFILDVFYEDQGILMEYSGGELIDQGESLKNCLDNRLDSPFIYLWSPNNALTFKEAKDMFLDTENLPEPISLEEATGMGVSTFYESIRDTGSVCIETPKDLWP
;
A
#
# COMPACT_ATOMS: atom_id res chain seq x y z
N MET A 1 19.39 20.13 -7.94
CA MET A 1 19.64 19.08 -6.93
C MET A 1 18.48 18.09 -6.81
N LYS A 2 17.20 18.53 -6.75
CA LYS A 2 16.02 17.63 -6.82
C LYS A 2 15.98 16.71 -8.07
N ARG A 3 16.32 17.24 -9.25
CA ARG A 3 16.43 16.45 -10.51
C ARG A 3 17.44 15.29 -10.49
N TYR A 4 18.48 15.34 -9.64
CA TYR A 4 19.54 14.31 -9.63
C TYR A 4 19.19 13.12 -8.71
N ILE A 5 18.28 13.31 -7.76
CA ILE A 5 17.82 12.27 -6.83
C ILE A 5 16.69 11.45 -7.47
N GLN A 6 15.82 12.06 -8.29
CA GLN A 6 14.81 11.33 -9.06
C GLN A 6 15.42 10.45 -10.18
N LEU A 7 16.53 10.87 -10.80
CA LEU A 7 17.26 10.05 -11.78
C LEU A 7 17.87 8.76 -11.16
N ILE A 8 18.23 8.77 -9.87
CA ILE A 8 18.69 7.56 -9.16
C ILE A 8 17.51 6.62 -8.85
N TYR A 9 16.32 7.16 -8.55
CA TYR A 9 15.10 6.37 -8.39
C TYR A 9 14.62 5.73 -9.70
N PHE A 10 14.70 6.47 -10.82
CA PHE A 10 14.34 5.96 -12.16
C PHE A 10 15.34 4.92 -12.70
N ALA A 11 16.65 5.11 -12.47
CA ALA A 11 17.67 4.16 -12.89
C ALA A 11 17.62 2.82 -12.13
N PHE A 12 17.16 2.81 -10.87
CA PHE A 12 17.03 1.59 -10.07
C PHE A 12 15.80 0.74 -10.40
N ILE A 13 14.69 1.36 -10.84
CA ILE A 13 13.45 0.63 -11.18
C ILE A 13 13.54 -0.04 -12.57
N PHE A 14 14.13 0.62 -13.57
CA PHE A 14 14.17 0.08 -14.94
C PHE A 14 15.34 -0.88 -15.22
N GLY A 15 16.39 -0.89 -14.41
CA GLY A 15 17.53 -1.80 -14.60
C GLY A 15 17.22 -3.28 -14.35
N ALA A 16 16.12 -3.62 -13.68
CA ALA A 16 15.81 -4.98 -13.24
C ALA A 16 14.82 -5.75 -14.14
N VAL A 17 14.15 -5.08 -15.10
CA VAL A 17 13.07 -5.71 -15.91
C VAL A 17 13.58 -6.30 -17.23
N ILE A 18 14.82 -6.00 -17.64
CA ILE A 18 15.41 -6.58 -18.85
C ILE A 18 16.29 -7.76 -18.44
N LEU A 19 15.72 -8.97 -18.38
CA LEU A 19 16.35 -10.28 -18.65
C LEU A 19 15.47 -11.40 -18.06
N ASN A 20 14.37 -11.78 -18.74
CA ASN A 20 13.89 -13.16 -18.70
C ASN A 20 13.10 -13.47 -19.98
N GLY A 21 13.63 -14.43 -20.73
CA GLY A 21 13.22 -14.76 -22.09
C GLY A 21 11.95 -15.60 -22.18
N CYS A 22 11.34 -15.50 -23.35
CA CYS A 22 10.21 -16.28 -23.85
C CYS A 22 10.30 -17.78 -23.53
N THR A 23 9.23 -18.34 -22.97
CA THR A 23 8.89 -19.74 -23.19
C THR A 23 7.48 -19.85 -23.76
N THR A 24 7.38 -20.61 -24.84
CA THR A 24 6.21 -20.83 -25.70
C THR A 24 5.19 -21.75 -25.02
N LEU A 25 3.97 -21.24 -24.79
CA LEU A 25 2.86 -22.06 -24.31
C LEU A 25 2.18 -22.81 -25.47
N ARG A 26 2.09 -24.14 -25.33
CA ARG A 26 1.30 -25.03 -26.18
C ARG A 26 -0.18 -24.96 -25.80
N THR A 27 -1.00 -24.47 -26.72
CA THR A 27 -2.46 -24.49 -26.66
C THR A 27 -2.97 -25.94 -26.71
N THR A 28 -3.68 -26.37 -25.67
CA THR A 28 -4.53 -27.57 -25.71
C THR A 28 -5.99 -27.14 -25.56
N SER A 29 -6.77 -27.39 -26.59
CA SER A 29 -8.22 -27.18 -26.61
C SER A 29 -8.93 -28.28 -25.84
N ILE A 30 -9.84 -27.90 -24.93
CA ILE A 30 -10.77 -28.83 -24.27
C ILE A 30 -12.22 -28.33 -24.49
N PRO A 31 -13.19 -29.25 -24.68
CA PRO A 31 -14.49 -28.94 -25.23
C PRO A 31 -15.50 -28.39 -24.20
N SER A 32 -16.40 -27.58 -24.72
CA SER A 32 -17.65 -27.11 -24.12
C SER A 32 -18.51 -28.29 -23.62
N ILE A 33 -18.89 -28.24 -22.34
CA ILE A 33 -19.97 -29.04 -21.75
C ILE A 33 -20.98 -28.06 -21.17
N GLY A 34 -22.15 -28.02 -21.79
CA GLY A 34 -23.31 -27.31 -21.28
C GLY A 34 -23.98 -28.06 -20.13
N SER A 35 -24.48 -27.33 -19.15
CA SER A 35 -25.61 -27.78 -18.33
C SER A 35 -26.39 -26.60 -17.77
N ASN A 36 -27.64 -26.53 -18.24
CA ASN A 36 -28.81 -26.04 -17.53
C ASN A 36 -28.80 -26.47 -16.04
N LEU A 37 -29.25 -25.62 -15.11
CA LEU A 37 -30.60 -25.65 -14.52
C LEU A 37 -30.72 -24.74 -13.27
N GLN A 38 -31.94 -24.21 -13.10
CA GLN A 38 -32.66 -23.92 -11.85
C GLN A 38 -32.36 -22.65 -11.03
N THR A 39 -33.16 -21.64 -11.36
CA THR A 39 -33.68 -20.58 -10.49
C THR A 39 -34.39 -21.19 -9.27
N SER A 40 -34.05 -20.71 -8.06
CA SER A 40 -34.84 -20.95 -6.86
C SER A 40 -35.23 -19.61 -6.22
N ASP A 41 -36.55 -19.44 -6.06
CA ASP A 41 -37.19 -18.32 -5.36
C ASP A 41 -36.88 -18.39 -3.86
N LEU A 42 -36.32 -17.32 -3.30
CA LEU A 42 -36.10 -17.19 -1.85
C LEU A 42 -37.06 -16.15 -1.25
N LEU A 43 -37.99 -16.65 -0.44
CA LEU A 43 -38.96 -15.90 0.34
C LEU A 43 -38.32 -14.86 1.26
N THR A 44 -38.78 -13.61 1.14
CA THR A 44 -38.52 -12.51 2.06
C THR A 44 -39.31 -12.70 3.36
N LYS A 45 -38.62 -12.92 4.49
CA LYS A 45 -39.23 -12.94 5.83
C LYS A 45 -38.79 -11.68 6.61
N THR A 46 -39.69 -10.71 6.66
CA THR A 46 -39.52 -9.48 7.45
C THR A 46 -39.70 -9.78 8.93
N ALA A 47 -38.63 -9.66 9.72
CA ALA A 47 -38.69 -9.69 11.19
C ALA A 47 -38.74 -8.25 11.72
N LYS A 48 -39.80 -7.92 12.47
CA LYS A 48 -39.88 -6.70 13.28
C LYS A 48 -38.95 -6.84 14.47
N MET A 49 -38.02 -5.89 14.61
CA MET A 49 -37.11 -5.77 15.73
C MET A 49 -37.70 -4.77 16.73
N GLU A 50 -38.11 -5.26 17.90
CA GLU A 50 -38.49 -4.43 19.05
C GLU A 50 -37.22 -3.95 19.76
N ILE A 51 -37.18 -2.64 20.02
CA ILE A 51 -36.06 -1.95 20.69
C ILE A 51 -36.38 -1.91 22.19
N PRO A 52 -35.54 -2.47 23.08
CA PRO A 52 -35.71 -2.32 24.52
C PRO A 52 -35.13 -0.97 24.98
N ASP A 53 -35.99 -0.12 25.54
CA ASP A 53 -35.60 1.09 26.27
C ASP A 53 -34.92 0.71 27.60
N PHE A 54 -33.62 0.95 27.70
CA PHE A 54 -32.88 0.90 28.97
C PHE A 54 -32.46 2.31 29.37
N ILE A 55 -33.07 2.82 30.44
CA ILE A 55 -32.71 4.07 31.11
C ILE A 55 -31.52 3.80 32.05
N PRO A 56 -30.33 4.38 31.85
CA PRO A 56 -29.23 4.21 32.77
C PRO A 56 -29.46 5.05 34.05
N THR A 57 -29.41 4.39 35.20
CA THR A 57 -29.44 5.03 36.52
C THR A 57 -28.02 5.36 36.95
N SER A 58 -27.70 6.66 37.02
CA SER A 58 -26.39 7.17 37.43
C SER A 58 -26.20 6.96 38.94
N THR A 59 -25.28 6.07 39.31
CA THR A 59 -24.87 5.86 40.70
C THR A 59 -23.61 6.71 40.96
N LEU A 60 -23.69 7.65 41.90
CA LEU A 60 -22.58 8.53 42.26
C LEU A 60 -21.58 7.77 43.16
N THR A 61 -20.40 7.50 42.63
CA THR A 61 -19.27 6.92 43.37
C THR A 61 -18.49 8.02 44.08
N PRO A 62 -18.18 7.89 45.39
CA PRO A 62 -17.41 8.91 46.12
C PRO A 62 -15.95 8.95 45.66
N SER A 63 -15.47 10.17 45.43
CA SER A 63 -14.12 10.50 44.98
C SER A 63 -13.09 10.34 46.13
N PRO A 64 -11.96 9.65 45.92
CA PRO A 64 -10.93 9.52 46.94
C PRO A 64 -10.15 10.84 47.10
N THR A 65 -10.03 11.29 48.35
CA THR A 65 -9.22 12.44 48.76
C THR A 65 -7.73 12.08 48.69
N PHE A 66 -7.00 12.73 47.78
CA PHE A 66 -5.54 12.59 47.69
C PHE A 66 -4.84 13.43 48.77
N VAL A 67 -3.95 12.79 49.52
CA VAL A 67 -3.05 13.42 50.49
C VAL A 67 -1.73 13.76 49.79
N PRO A 68 -1.20 15.00 49.88
CA PRO A 68 0.05 15.35 49.23
C PRO A 68 1.23 14.68 49.93
N THR A 69 1.91 13.78 49.21
CA THR A 69 3.18 13.18 49.64
C THR A 69 4.32 14.00 49.03
N SER A 70 5.16 14.60 49.88
CA SER A 70 6.34 15.36 49.46
C SER A 70 7.45 14.40 49.01
N THR A 71 7.57 14.19 47.71
CA THR A 71 8.64 13.39 47.10
C THR A 71 9.88 14.26 46.87
N LEU A 72 11.01 13.87 47.47
CA LEU A 72 12.30 14.53 47.27
C LEU A 72 12.80 14.29 45.83
N PHE A 73 13.10 15.38 45.11
CA PHE A 73 13.68 15.33 43.77
C PHE A 73 15.16 14.97 43.82
N PRO A 74 15.63 13.93 43.11
CA PRO A 74 17.05 13.69 42.93
C PRO A 74 17.67 14.72 41.97
N THR A 75 18.82 15.26 42.38
CA THR A 75 19.65 16.18 41.59
C THR A 75 20.18 15.50 40.34
N ILE A 76 19.85 16.03 39.16
CA ILE A 76 20.30 15.51 37.87
C ILE A 76 21.72 16.03 37.61
N SER A 77 22.70 15.12 37.64
CA SER A 77 24.08 15.36 37.22
C SER A 77 24.17 15.29 35.69
N PRO A 78 24.99 16.11 35.00
CA PRO A 78 25.07 16.11 33.54
C PRO A 78 25.71 14.81 33.04
N THR A 79 24.88 13.95 32.44
CA THR A 79 25.30 12.68 31.85
C THR A 79 26.12 12.90 30.59
N GLN A 80 27.32 12.33 30.64
CA GLN A 80 28.34 12.18 29.61
C GLN A 80 27.76 11.71 28.26
N LEU A 81 28.17 12.37 27.17
CA LEU A 81 27.80 12.06 25.79
C LEU A 81 28.09 10.57 25.47
N SER A 82 27.03 9.81 25.19
CA SER A 82 27.13 8.40 24.80
C SER A 82 27.70 8.23 23.39
N PRO A 83 28.44 7.13 23.14
CA PRO A 83 28.90 6.77 21.81
C PRO A 83 27.70 6.56 20.88
N THR A 84 27.81 7.08 19.66
CA THR A 84 26.84 6.85 18.58
C THR A 84 26.90 5.37 18.18
N TRP A 85 26.11 4.54 18.84
CA TRP A 85 25.89 3.15 18.46
C TRP A 85 25.12 3.13 17.15
N THR A 86 25.79 2.78 16.06
CA THR A 86 25.07 2.30 14.87
C THR A 86 24.51 0.94 15.24
N ALA A 87 23.20 0.85 15.46
CA ALA A 87 22.54 -0.41 15.75
C ALA A 87 22.79 -1.35 14.56
N ASN A 88 23.49 -2.45 14.83
CA ASN A 88 23.70 -3.52 13.85
C ASN A 88 22.53 -4.51 14.01
N PRO A 89 22.05 -5.14 12.92
CA PRO A 89 21.00 -6.15 13.01
C PRO A 89 21.31 -7.16 14.10
N THR A 90 20.39 -7.33 15.04
CA THR A 90 20.58 -8.20 16.20
C THR A 90 20.39 -9.67 15.84
N LEU A 91 19.57 -9.96 14.84
CA LEU A 91 19.33 -11.32 14.36
C LEU A 91 20.47 -11.80 13.46
N ARG A 92 20.72 -13.11 13.46
CA ARG A 92 21.57 -13.74 12.45
C ARG A 92 20.89 -13.67 11.09
N ALA A 93 21.67 -13.75 10.02
CA ALA A 93 21.15 -13.64 8.65
C ALA A 93 20.01 -14.65 8.35
N GLU A 94 20.16 -15.91 8.77
CA GLU A 94 19.13 -16.95 8.60
C GLU A 94 17.86 -16.66 9.40
N GLU A 95 17.98 -16.19 10.64
CA GLU A 95 16.83 -15.80 11.48
C GLU A 95 16.11 -14.58 10.91
N ALA A 96 16.86 -13.61 10.38
CA ALA A 96 16.33 -12.43 9.72
C ALA A 96 15.58 -12.79 8.43
N GLU A 97 16.07 -13.74 7.64
CA GLU A 97 15.42 -14.24 6.44
C GLU A 97 14.11 -14.98 6.76
N ILE A 98 14.11 -15.85 7.77
CA ILE A 98 12.88 -16.54 8.24
C ILE A 98 11.84 -15.52 8.70
N LEU A 99 12.25 -14.52 9.49
CA LEU A 99 11.38 -13.45 9.94
C LEU A 99 10.81 -12.67 8.74
N LEU A 100 11.67 -12.22 7.82
CA LEU A 100 11.25 -11.45 6.66
C LEU A 100 10.25 -12.21 5.78
N ASN A 101 10.50 -13.49 5.51
CA ASN A 101 9.57 -14.33 4.75
C ASN A 101 8.21 -14.42 5.44
N ASN A 102 8.19 -14.61 6.77
CA ASN A 102 6.95 -14.61 7.54
C ASN A 102 6.22 -13.25 7.47
N LEU A 103 6.96 -12.14 7.54
CA LEU A 103 6.42 -10.78 7.45
C LEU A 103 5.82 -10.49 6.07
N LEU A 104 6.50 -10.90 4.99
CA LEU A 104 6.04 -10.76 3.61
C LEU A 104 4.76 -11.59 3.36
N GLU A 105 4.74 -12.84 3.82
CA GLU A 105 3.61 -13.74 3.65
C GLU A 105 2.41 -13.29 4.50
N ASN A 106 2.60 -13.03 5.80
CA ASN A 106 1.50 -12.93 6.75
C ASN A 106 1.19 -11.51 7.24
N ASN A 107 2.06 -10.52 6.99
CA ASN A 107 1.92 -9.16 7.53
C ASN A 107 1.70 -9.17 9.05
N THR A 108 2.30 -10.13 9.78
CA THR A 108 2.07 -10.36 11.22
C THR A 108 0.60 -10.61 11.62
N GLY A 109 -0.26 -11.02 10.68
CA GLY A 109 -1.70 -11.13 10.92
C GLY A 109 -2.42 -9.79 11.05
N CYS A 110 -1.75 -8.68 10.73
CA CYS A 110 -2.34 -7.34 10.78
C CYS A 110 -3.04 -7.01 9.46
N ARG A 111 -4.17 -6.30 9.53
CA ARG A 111 -4.86 -5.73 8.37
C ARG A 111 -4.36 -4.31 8.12
N LEU A 112 -4.21 -3.90 6.86
CA LEU A 112 -3.86 -2.53 6.51
C LEU A 112 -4.86 -1.54 7.15
N PRO A 113 -4.40 -0.35 7.59
CA PRO A 113 -3.10 0.26 7.30
C PRO A 113 -1.97 -0.14 8.26
N CYS A 114 -2.19 -1.11 9.14
CA CYS A 114 -1.12 -1.70 9.93
C CYS A 114 -0.23 -2.58 9.06
N PHE A 115 1.07 -2.32 9.10
CA PHE A 115 2.08 -3.02 8.31
C PHE A 115 3.17 -3.56 9.22
N TRP A 116 3.32 -4.88 9.25
CA TRP A 116 4.25 -5.59 10.15
C TRP A 116 4.12 -5.21 11.63
N GLY A 117 2.89 -4.89 12.07
CA GLY A 117 2.60 -4.44 13.44
C GLY A 117 2.75 -2.94 13.67
N ILE A 118 3.22 -2.18 12.66
CA ILE A 118 3.37 -0.72 12.72
C ILE A 118 2.09 -0.08 12.19
N THR A 119 1.40 0.68 13.05
CA THR A 119 0.12 1.33 12.73
C THR A 119 0.30 2.85 12.65
N PRO A 120 0.07 3.47 11.48
CA PRO A 120 0.11 4.92 11.33
C PRO A 120 -0.83 5.66 12.30
N GLY A 121 -0.31 6.72 12.92
CA GLY A 121 -0.99 7.52 13.94
C GLY A 121 -0.93 6.95 15.35
N TRP A 122 -0.43 5.72 15.53
CA TRP A 122 -0.40 5.02 16.82
C TRP A 122 1.00 4.58 17.24
N THR A 123 1.71 3.85 16.37
CA THR A 123 3.03 3.31 16.71
C THR A 123 4.08 4.40 16.76
N THR A 124 4.90 4.40 17.80
CA THR A 124 5.99 5.36 17.94
C THR A 124 7.12 5.05 16.96
N TRP A 125 7.86 6.07 16.58
CA TRP A 125 9.08 5.92 15.80
C TRP A 125 10.12 5.07 16.54
N GLN A 126 10.20 5.18 17.87
CA GLN A 126 11.15 4.40 18.67
C GLN A 126 10.83 2.89 18.64
N GLU A 127 9.56 2.51 18.79
CA GLU A 127 9.12 1.12 18.63
C GLU A 127 9.38 0.61 17.22
N THR A 128 9.01 1.41 16.22
CA THR A 128 9.21 1.09 14.79
C THR A 128 10.68 0.83 14.49
N LYS A 129 11.55 1.77 14.89
CA LYS A 129 13.00 1.66 14.71
C LYS A 129 13.56 0.43 15.44
N SER A 130 13.20 0.25 16.71
CA SER A 130 13.67 -0.88 17.50
C SER A 130 13.28 -2.23 16.90
N PHE A 131 12.09 -2.33 16.30
CA PHE A 131 11.65 -3.55 15.61
C PHE A 131 12.41 -3.76 14.30
N LEU A 132 12.44 -2.75 13.42
CA LEU A 132 13.05 -2.87 12.09
C LEU A 132 14.56 -3.11 12.17
N GLU A 133 15.27 -2.46 13.10
CA GLU A 133 16.72 -2.66 13.28
C GLU A 133 17.07 -4.06 13.81
N THR A 134 16.11 -4.91 14.16
CA THR A 134 16.43 -6.31 14.51
C THR A 134 16.84 -7.14 13.29
N PHE A 135 16.31 -6.81 12.11
CA PHE A 135 16.55 -7.54 10.86
C PHE A 135 16.93 -6.65 9.67
N THR A 136 16.79 -5.33 9.75
CA THR A 136 17.12 -4.41 8.65
C THR A 136 18.25 -3.46 9.03
N LEU A 137 18.85 -2.82 8.02
CA LEU A 137 19.84 -1.76 8.19
C LEU A 137 19.22 -0.40 7.92
N LEU A 138 19.22 0.49 8.90
CA LEU A 138 18.82 1.89 8.71
C LEU A 138 19.88 2.60 7.85
N LEU A 139 19.50 3.01 6.64
CA LEU A 139 20.40 3.65 5.67
C LEU A 139 20.54 5.14 5.89
N ASP A 140 19.42 5.84 6.06
CA ASP A 140 19.36 7.30 6.11
C ASP A 140 18.14 7.75 6.92
N VAL A 141 18.29 8.88 7.63
CA VAL A 141 17.19 9.61 8.26
C VAL A 141 17.26 11.06 7.78
N ARG A 142 16.31 11.44 6.94
CA ARG A 142 16.22 12.80 6.42
C ARG A 142 15.34 13.63 7.33
N ASN A 143 15.91 14.70 7.87
CA ASN A 143 15.21 15.67 8.69
C ASN A 143 14.76 16.84 7.80
N LEU A 144 13.45 17.04 7.70
CA LEU A 144 12.86 18.22 7.07
C LEU A 144 12.47 19.25 8.12
N PRO A 145 12.29 20.53 7.73
CA PRO A 145 11.67 21.53 8.58
C PRO A 145 10.32 21.04 9.13
N ASN A 146 9.95 21.51 10.33
CA ASN A 146 8.71 21.13 11.04
C ASN A 146 8.67 19.71 11.63
N GLN A 147 9.84 19.15 12.01
CA GLN A 147 9.95 17.83 12.65
C GLN A 147 9.42 16.66 11.82
N ILE A 148 9.38 16.82 10.49
CA ILE A 148 9.06 15.73 9.59
C ILE A 148 10.35 14.96 9.30
N HIS A 149 10.32 13.65 9.55
CA HIS A 149 11.47 12.79 9.35
C HIS A 149 11.13 11.61 8.43
N TYR A 150 12.05 11.26 7.54
CA TYR A 150 11.95 10.08 6.67
C TYR A 150 13.07 9.11 6.98
N ALA A 151 12.72 7.86 7.26
CA ALA A 151 13.69 6.79 7.43
C ALA A 151 13.65 5.79 6.28
N TYR A 152 14.84 5.41 5.80
CA TYR A 152 15.04 4.43 4.73
C TYR A 152 15.75 3.19 5.28
N PHE A 153 15.19 2.02 5.03
CA PHE A 153 15.77 0.75 5.50
C PHE A 153 16.20 -0.11 4.33
N GLN A 154 17.38 -0.71 4.45
CA GLN A 154 17.82 -1.81 3.61
C GLN A 154 17.42 -3.13 4.26
N ILE A 155 16.60 -3.90 3.55
CA ILE A 155 16.12 -5.19 4.00
C ILE A 155 17.09 -6.28 3.50
N PRO A 156 17.52 -7.23 4.36
CA PRO A 156 18.42 -8.30 3.96
C PRO A 156 17.66 -9.24 3.02
N PHE A 157 17.85 -9.03 1.73
CA PHE A 157 17.18 -9.79 0.70
C PHE A 157 18.16 -10.08 -0.43
N PRO A 158 18.20 -11.32 -0.96
CA PRO A 158 19.02 -11.65 -2.11
C PRO A 158 18.67 -10.70 -3.25
N LYS A 159 19.65 -9.91 -3.70
CA LYS A 159 19.43 -8.88 -4.73
C LYS A 159 18.93 -9.49 -6.04
N GLU A 160 19.21 -10.78 -6.25
CA GLU A 160 18.77 -11.56 -7.40
C GLU A 160 17.25 -11.75 -7.44
N MET A 161 16.56 -11.62 -6.31
CA MET A 161 15.11 -11.82 -6.21
C MET A 161 14.30 -10.52 -6.29
N GLY A 162 14.95 -9.36 -6.44
CA GLY A 162 14.28 -8.07 -6.64
C GLY A 162 14.63 -6.99 -5.62
N THR A 163 13.77 -5.96 -5.56
CA THR A 163 13.97 -4.78 -4.69
C THR A 163 12.84 -4.67 -3.68
N ILE A 164 13.19 -4.57 -2.40
CA ILE A 164 12.26 -4.17 -1.34
C ILE A 164 12.67 -2.77 -0.86
N ALA A 165 11.74 -1.83 -0.83
CA ALA A 165 11.98 -0.46 -0.43
C ALA A 165 10.85 0.06 0.46
N HIS A 166 11.19 0.37 1.71
CA HIS A 166 10.24 0.93 2.68
C HIS A 166 10.68 2.32 3.11
N THR A 167 9.70 3.21 3.30
CA THR A 167 9.91 4.54 3.86
C THR A 167 8.89 4.81 4.94
N TYR A 168 9.37 5.30 6.08
CA TYR A 168 8.52 5.67 7.22
C TYR A 168 8.63 7.18 7.42
N LYS A 169 7.50 7.89 7.32
CA LYS A 169 7.41 9.28 7.73
C LYS A 169 6.92 9.33 9.17
N PHE A 170 7.60 10.09 10.01
CA PHE A 170 7.18 10.30 11.40
C PHE A 170 7.29 11.77 11.80
N ASN A 171 6.45 12.16 12.75
CA ASN A 171 6.33 13.51 13.28
C ASN A 171 6.04 13.43 14.77
N ASN A 172 6.67 14.29 15.58
CA ASN A 172 6.58 14.24 17.05
C ASN A 172 6.79 12.83 17.63
N GLY A 173 7.65 12.01 16.99
CA GLY A 173 7.94 10.65 17.42
C GLY A 173 6.84 9.60 17.13
N ILE A 174 5.80 9.93 16.35
CA ILE A 174 4.75 9.00 15.92
C ILE A 174 4.84 8.78 14.41
N VAL A 175 4.69 7.54 13.95
CA VAL A 175 4.64 7.22 12.51
C VAL A 175 3.37 7.81 11.91
N GLU A 176 3.49 8.70 10.93
CA GLU A 176 2.36 9.34 10.25
C GLU A 176 1.92 8.58 9.00
N ASN A 177 2.88 8.15 8.18
CA ASN A 177 2.62 7.37 6.98
C ASN A 177 3.74 6.39 6.67
N ILE A 178 3.39 5.36 5.91
CA ILE A 178 4.28 4.28 5.50
C ILE A 178 4.14 4.14 3.98
N ARG A 179 5.29 4.08 3.29
CA ARG A 179 5.36 3.69 1.88
C ARG A 179 6.11 2.37 1.77
N VAL A 180 5.51 1.40 1.11
CA VAL A 180 6.05 0.04 0.94
C VAL A 180 6.10 -0.30 -0.53
N TYR A 181 7.21 -0.88 -0.96
CA TYR A 181 7.33 -1.63 -2.20
C TYR A 181 8.04 -2.94 -1.90
N ASN A 182 7.37 -4.06 -2.17
CA ASN A 182 7.91 -5.41 -1.90
C ASN A 182 8.24 -6.20 -3.17
N GLY A 183 8.01 -5.63 -4.36
CA GLY A 183 8.03 -6.40 -5.59
C GLY A 183 7.08 -7.60 -5.54
N ASP A 184 7.45 -8.69 -6.23
CA ASP A 184 6.62 -9.89 -6.40
C ASP A 184 6.65 -10.85 -5.19
N LEU A 185 7.04 -10.33 -4.02
CA LEU A 185 7.28 -11.12 -2.81
C LEU A 185 6.09 -11.09 -1.85
N SER A 186 5.03 -10.38 -2.20
CA SER A 186 3.83 -10.25 -1.36
C SER A 186 2.56 -10.44 -2.18
N PRO A 187 2.30 -11.67 -2.69
CA PRO A 187 1.20 -11.95 -3.60
C PRO A 187 -0.19 -11.64 -3.03
N LYS A 188 -0.34 -11.58 -1.70
CA LYS A 188 -1.59 -11.12 -1.06
C LYS A 188 -1.96 -9.67 -1.38
N PHE A 189 -1.00 -8.87 -1.82
CA PHE A 189 -1.20 -7.49 -2.24
C PHE A 189 -1.38 -7.36 -3.75
N TYR A 190 -1.40 -8.46 -4.51
CA TYR A 190 -1.78 -8.40 -5.92
C TYR A 190 -3.27 -8.08 -6.02
N LEU A 191 -3.67 -7.34 -7.05
CA LEU A 191 -5.00 -6.72 -7.04
C LEU A 191 -6.16 -7.73 -6.87
N PRO A 192 -6.18 -8.90 -7.53
CA PRO A 192 -7.26 -9.89 -7.32
C PRO A 192 -7.33 -10.39 -5.88
N ALA A 193 -6.19 -10.76 -5.27
CA ALA A 193 -6.12 -11.21 -3.88
C ALA A 193 -6.46 -10.08 -2.90
N PHE A 194 -6.05 -8.85 -3.23
CA PHE A 194 -6.35 -7.67 -2.44
C PHE A 194 -7.86 -7.40 -2.38
N PHE A 195 -8.55 -7.45 -3.53
CA PHE A 195 -10.00 -7.27 -3.65
C PHE A 195 -10.81 -8.30 -2.87
N GLN A 196 -10.32 -9.53 -2.74
CA GLN A 196 -10.95 -10.55 -1.91
C GLN A 196 -10.90 -10.21 -0.42
N ASN A 197 -9.83 -9.53 0.03
CA ASN A 197 -9.59 -9.25 1.45
C ASN A 197 -10.10 -7.86 1.90
N TYR A 198 -10.07 -6.88 1.00
CA TYR A 198 -10.37 -5.47 1.31
C TYR A 198 -11.70 -4.99 0.71
N GLY A 199 -12.30 -5.74 -0.20
CA GLY A 199 -13.57 -5.39 -0.84
C GLY A 199 -13.39 -4.42 -1.99
N GLN A 200 -14.47 -3.70 -2.32
CA GLN A 200 -14.47 -2.72 -3.40
C GLN A 200 -13.76 -1.42 -2.96
N PRO A 201 -12.86 -0.84 -3.79
CA PRO A 201 -12.26 0.46 -3.50
C PRO A 201 -13.28 1.60 -3.57
N THR A 202 -12.98 2.71 -2.91
CA THR A 202 -13.76 3.95 -2.98
C THR A 202 -13.68 4.55 -4.38
N SER A 203 -12.47 4.59 -4.96
CA SER A 203 -12.24 5.09 -6.31
C SER A 203 -11.03 4.43 -6.96
N VAL A 204 -11.00 4.49 -8.30
CA VAL A 204 -9.93 3.96 -9.13
C VAL A 204 -9.56 5.03 -10.16
N TRP A 205 -8.28 5.24 -10.37
CA TRP A 205 -7.75 6.26 -11.27
C TRP A 205 -6.72 5.65 -12.21
N ILE A 206 -6.60 6.23 -13.40
CA ILE A 206 -5.70 5.78 -14.46
C ILE A 206 -4.75 6.90 -14.81
N ARG A 207 -3.50 6.53 -15.07
CA ARG A 207 -2.49 7.41 -15.66
C ARG A 207 -1.79 6.68 -16.80
N THR A 208 -1.70 7.34 -17.94
CA THR A 208 -0.93 6.87 -19.09
C THR A 208 -0.58 8.06 -19.98
N PHE A 209 0.36 7.84 -20.90
CA PHE A 209 0.71 8.80 -21.95
C PHE A 209 -0.01 8.46 -23.25
N ARG A 210 -0.20 9.47 -24.10
CA ARG A 210 -0.74 9.31 -25.45
C ARG A 210 0.21 8.48 -26.30
N GLU A 211 1.48 8.86 -26.33
CA GLU A 211 2.53 8.22 -27.12
C GLU A 211 3.56 7.52 -26.23
N GLU A 212 4.41 6.69 -26.83
CA GLU A 212 5.55 6.12 -26.11
C GLU A 212 6.58 7.21 -25.82
N GLU A 213 6.97 7.33 -24.56
CA GLU A 213 8.08 8.19 -24.14
C GLU A 213 9.27 7.33 -23.73
N GLN A 214 10.43 7.57 -24.33
CA GLN A 214 11.67 6.85 -23.99
C GLN A 214 11.55 5.30 -24.08
N ASN A 215 10.77 4.80 -25.06
CA ASN A 215 10.45 3.39 -25.25
C ASN A 215 9.59 2.77 -24.14
N SER A 216 8.84 3.58 -23.39
CA SER A 216 7.89 3.13 -22.40
C SER A 216 6.59 3.93 -22.49
N ARG A 217 5.46 3.25 -22.35
CA ARG A 217 4.15 3.88 -22.18
C ARG A 217 3.50 3.26 -20.95
N PRO A 218 3.88 3.71 -19.73
CA PRO A 218 3.39 3.09 -18.51
C PRO A 218 1.87 3.27 -18.42
N PHE A 219 1.19 2.20 -18.04
CA PHE A 219 -0.21 2.23 -17.66
C PHE A 219 -0.28 1.98 -16.15
N ILE A 220 -0.70 2.99 -15.42
CA ILE A 220 -0.69 3.00 -13.96
C ILE A 220 -2.14 3.07 -13.47
N LEU A 221 -2.43 2.26 -12.47
CA LEU A 221 -3.72 2.17 -11.81
C LEU A 221 -3.56 2.54 -10.34
N ASP A 222 -4.24 3.61 -9.92
CA ASP A 222 -4.27 4.05 -8.53
C ASP A 222 -5.59 3.61 -7.89
N VAL A 223 -5.52 2.72 -6.91
CA VAL A 223 -6.65 2.12 -6.21
C VAL A 223 -6.74 2.69 -4.80
N PHE A 224 -7.84 3.39 -4.49
CA PHE A 224 -7.97 4.20 -3.29
C PHE A 224 -9.10 3.71 -2.37
N TYR A 225 -8.77 3.48 -1.10
CA TYR A 225 -9.72 3.17 -0.02
C TYR A 225 -9.66 4.27 1.04
N GLU A 226 -10.56 5.24 0.90
CA GLU A 226 -10.60 6.47 1.69
C GLU A 226 -10.74 6.18 3.19
N ASP A 227 -11.68 5.30 3.53
CA ASP A 227 -12.07 4.94 4.89
C ASP A 227 -11.06 4.02 5.60
N GLN A 228 -10.17 3.38 4.84
CA GLN A 228 -9.17 2.45 5.35
C GLN A 228 -7.76 3.04 5.39
N GLY A 229 -7.56 4.25 4.85
CA GLY A 229 -6.26 4.89 4.83
C GLY A 229 -5.24 4.20 3.90
N ILE A 230 -5.70 3.75 2.72
CA ILE A 230 -4.90 2.96 1.78
C ILE A 230 -4.97 3.57 0.37
N LEU A 231 -3.80 3.73 -0.25
CA LEU A 231 -3.65 3.99 -1.67
C LEU A 231 -2.65 2.99 -2.24
N MET A 232 -2.99 2.35 -3.34
CA MET A 232 -2.13 1.40 -4.04
C MET A 232 -1.91 1.84 -5.47
N GLU A 233 -0.66 1.91 -5.90
CA GLU A 233 -0.27 2.23 -7.27
C GLU A 233 0.26 0.96 -7.92
N TYR A 234 -0.49 0.44 -8.89
CA TYR A 234 -0.09 -0.71 -9.70
C TYR A 234 0.38 -0.24 -11.06
N SER A 235 1.43 -0.86 -11.57
CA SER A 235 1.87 -0.71 -12.95
C SER A 235 1.88 -2.07 -13.61
N GLY A 236 1.30 -2.20 -14.80
CA GLY A 236 1.32 -3.47 -15.48
C GLY A 236 0.45 -3.55 -16.72
N GLY A 237 0.41 -4.75 -17.29
CA GLY A 237 -0.26 -5.03 -18.55
C GLY A 237 0.56 -4.63 -19.77
N GLU A 238 -0.07 -4.74 -20.94
CA GLU A 238 0.52 -4.37 -22.22
C GLU A 238 -0.45 -3.44 -22.92
N LEU A 239 -0.03 -2.19 -23.07
CA LEU A 239 -0.85 -1.15 -23.65
C LEU A 239 -0.83 -1.27 -25.17
N ILE A 240 -1.99 -1.51 -25.75
CA ILE A 240 -2.22 -1.69 -27.17
C ILE A 240 -2.78 -0.39 -27.75
N ASP A 241 -2.09 0.18 -28.72
CA ASP A 241 -2.56 1.34 -29.47
C ASP A 241 -3.54 0.90 -30.57
N GLN A 242 -4.78 1.41 -30.52
CA GLN A 242 -5.84 1.10 -31.49
C GLN A 242 -6.15 2.30 -32.41
N GLY A 243 -5.24 3.29 -32.50
CA GLY A 243 -5.42 4.51 -33.27
C GLY A 243 -6.04 5.63 -32.42
N GLU A 244 -7.36 5.61 -32.27
CA GLU A 244 -8.10 6.64 -31.51
C GLU A 244 -8.25 6.30 -30.02
N SER A 245 -7.97 5.06 -29.63
CA SER A 245 -8.03 4.59 -28.25
C SER A 245 -6.79 3.78 -27.87
N LEU A 246 -6.56 3.69 -26.56
CA LEU A 246 -5.56 2.83 -25.94
C LEU A 246 -6.30 1.74 -25.16
N LYS A 247 -5.81 0.50 -25.27
CA LYS A 247 -6.39 -0.65 -24.57
C LYS A 247 -5.34 -1.38 -23.76
N ASN A 248 -5.65 -1.67 -22.49
CA ASN A 248 -4.81 -2.52 -21.65
C ASN A 248 -5.64 -3.62 -21.01
N CYS A 249 -5.25 -4.88 -21.21
CA CYS A 249 -5.85 -6.02 -20.53
C CYS A 249 -4.98 -6.45 -19.35
N LEU A 250 -5.57 -6.36 -18.16
CA LEU A 250 -4.93 -6.59 -16.88
C LEU A 250 -5.09 -8.06 -16.48
N ASP A 251 -4.49 -8.96 -17.26
CA ASP A 251 -4.58 -10.42 -17.09
C ASP A 251 -3.68 -10.94 -15.96
N ASN A 252 -4.10 -10.80 -14.69
CA ASN A 252 -3.28 -11.17 -13.52
C ASN A 252 -1.87 -10.52 -13.51
N ARG A 253 -1.70 -9.35 -14.14
CA ARG A 253 -0.42 -8.61 -14.22
C ARG A 253 -0.38 -7.37 -13.33
N LEU A 254 -1.28 -7.29 -12.35
CA LEU A 254 -1.34 -6.19 -11.39
C LEU A 254 -0.70 -6.65 -10.08
N ASP A 255 0.59 -6.90 -10.22
CA ASP A 255 1.46 -7.39 -9.18
C ASP A 255 2.32 -6.23 -8.65
N SER A 256 3.09 -6.49 -7.59
CA SER A 256 4.11 -5.53 -7.12
C SER A 256 3.66 -4.07 -6.88
N PRO A 257 2.53 -3.79 -6.19
CA PRO A 257 2.11 -2.40 -6.00
C PRO A 257 3.08 -1.60 -5.12
N PHE A 258 3.16 -0.30 -5.37
CA PHE A 258 3.51 0.63 -4.29
C PHE A 258 2.30 0.79 -3.37
N ILE A 259 2.52 0.61 -2.08
CA ILE A 259 1.49 0.69 -1.05
C ILE A 259 1.76 1.92 -0.19
N TYR A 260 0.78 2.81 -0.10
CA TYR A 260 0.82 4.02 0.70
C TYR A 260 -0.23 3.92 1.81
N LEU A 261 0.20 4.09 3.05
CA LEU A 261 -0.61 3.84 4.24
C LEU A 261 -0.56 5.05 5.17
N TRP A 262 -1.70 5.44 5.72
CA TRP A 262 -1.82 6.50 6.72
C TRP A 262 -2.92 6.17 7.74
N SER A 263 -3.05 7.01 8.77
CA SER A 263 -4.10 6.81 9.78
C SER A 263 -5.48 7.09 9.18
N PRO A 264 -6.46 6.16 9.26
CA PRO A 264 -7.80 6.39 8.73
C PRO A 264 -8.51 7.59 9.38
N ASN A 265 -8.11 7.94 10.61
CA ASN A 265 -8.63 9.09 11.34
C ASN A 265 -8.30 10.44 10.67
N ASN A 266 -7.32 10.48 9.75
CA ASN A 266 -6.97 11.68 9.01
C ASN A 266 -7.92 11.93 7.82
N ALA A 267 -8.76 10.95 7.45
CA ALA A 267 -9.80 11.05 6.41
C ALA A 267 -9.34 11.84 5.15
N LEU A 268 -8.18 11.47 4.61
CA LEU A 268 -7.64 12.12 3.41
C LEU A 268 -8.55 11.85 2.22
N THR A 269 -8.85 12.88 1.45
CA THR A 269 -9.46 12.74 0.12
C THR A 269 -8.44 12.17 -0.88
N PHE A 270 -8.90 11.65 -2.02
CA PHE A 270 -7.99 11.20 -3.08
C PHE A 270 -7.04 12.32 -3.51
N LYS A 271 -7.52 13.56 -3.61
CA LYS A 271 -6.69 14.71 -3.99
C LYS A 271 -5.54 14.93 -3.02
N GLU A 272 -5.79 14.88 -1.72
CA GLU A 272 -4.76 15.04 -0.70
C GLU A 272 -3.78 13.86 -0.68
N ALA A 273 -4.28 12.64 -0.87
CA ALA A 273 -3.44 11.45 -0.97
C ALA A 273 -2.54 11.51 -2.23
N LYS A 274 -3.10 11.91 -3.39
CA LYS A 274 -2.37 12.15 -4.63
C LYS A 274 -1.23 13.14 -4.43
N ASP A 275 -1.54 14.32 -3.90
CA ASP A 275 -0.56 15.39 -3.68
C ASP A 275 0.54 14.98 -2.68
N MET A 276 0.24 14.03 -1.78
CA MET A 276 1.19 13.53 -0.79
C MET A 276 2.08 12.38 -1.31
N PHE A 277 1.52 11.49 -2.12
CA PHE A 277 2.12 10.17 -2.37
C PHE A 277 2.50 9.91 -3.83
N LEU A 278 1.74 10.45 -4.79
CA LEU A 278 1.90 10.13 -6.20
C LEU A 278 2.86 11.10 -6.89
N ASP A 279 3.68 10.58 -7.81
CA ASP A 279 4.58 11.41 -8.62
C ASP A 279 3.84 12.03 -9.81
N THR A 280 3.12 13.12 -9.59
CA THR A 280 2.48 13.88 -10.68
C THR A 280 3.40 14.91 -11.32
N GLU A 281 4.67 15.00 -10.88
CA GLU A 281 5.67 15.87 -11.52
C GLU A 281 6.26 15.19 -12.77
N ASN A 282 6.47 13.87 -12.73
CA ASN A 282 7.10 13.11 -13.81
C ASN A 282 6.12 12.20 -14.57
N LEU A 283 4.89 12.05 -14.09
CA LEU A 283 3.87 11.20 -14.71
C LEU A 283 2.57 11.99 -14.88
N PRO A 284 1.67 11.55 -15.79
CA PRO A 284 0.43 12.24 -16.08
C PRO A 284 -0.47 12.37 -14.85
N GLU A 285 -1.31 13.41 -14.84
CA GLU A 285 -2.34 13.57 -13.82
C GLU A 285 -3.32 12.39 -13.88
N PRO A 286 -3.73 11.84 -12.73
CA PRO A 286 -4.72 10.77 -12.69
C PRO A 286 -6.09 11.25 -13.16
N ILE A 287 -6.72 10.48 -14.06
CA ILE A 287 -8.12 10.64 -14.47
C ILE A 287 -8.92 9.49 -13.85
N SER A 288 -10.12 9.78 -13.33
CA SER A 288 -10.94 8.73 -12.72
C SER A 288 -11.28 7.65 -13.75
N LEU A 289 -11.42 6.40 -13.31
CA LEU A 289 -11.75 5.28 -14.20
C LEU A 289 -13.02 5.56 -15.01
N GLU A 290 -14.05 6.09 -14.36
CA GLU A 290 -15.33 6.40 -15.00
C GLU A 290 -15.19 7.49 -16.06
N GLU A 291 -14.45 8.57 -15.77
CA GLU A 291 -14.20 9.65 -16.75
C GLU A 291 -13.33 9.17 -17.92
N ALA A 292 -12.29 8.40 -17.65
CA ALA A 292 -11.34 7.96 -18.66
C ALA A 292 -11.89 6.87 -19.60
N THR A 293 -12.91 6.12 -19.17
CA THR A 293 -13.30 4.86 -19.83
C THR A 293 -14.81 4.63 -19.90
N GLY A 294 -15.61 5.37 -19.12
CA GLY A 294 -17.03 5.08 -18.89
C GLY A 294 -17.29 3.89 -17.97
N MET A 295 -16.26 3.19 -17.46
CA MET A 295 -16.40 2.05 -16.57
C MET A 295 -16.56 2.49 -15.10
N GLY A 296 -17.63 2.04 -14.46
CA GLY A 296 -17.82 2.26 -13.03
C GLY A 296 -16.91 1.37 -12.16
N VAL A 297 -16.60 1.83 -10.94
CA VAL A 297 -15.75 1.12 -9.98
C VAL A 297 -16.31 -0.26 -9.61
N SER A 298 -17.65 -0.40 -9.49
CA SER A 298 -18.30 -1.68 -9.21
C SER A 298 -18.02 -2.71 -10.30
N THR A 299 -18.20 -2.32 -11.57
CA THR A 299 -17.94 -3.20 -12.72
C THR A 299 -16.48 -3.62 -12.80
N PHE A 300 -15.56 -2.69 -12.53
CA PHE A 300 -14.13 -2.96 -12.47
C PHE A 300 -13.78 -3.96 -11.38
N TYR A 301 -14.28 -3.73 -10.17
CA TYR A 301 -14.08 -4.60 -9.02
C TYR A 301 -14.62 -6.01 -9.28
N GLU A 302 -15.85 -6.12 -9.77
CA GLU A 302 -16.48 -7.41 -10.07
C GLU A 302 -15.74 -8.17 -11.17
N SER A 303 -15.30 -7.48 -12.22
CA SER A 303 -14.54 -8.11 -13.33
C SER A 303 -13.26 -8.78 -12.82
N ILE A 304 -12.47 -8.07 -12.01
CA ILE A 304 -11.22 -8.60 -11.45
C ILE A 304 -11.51 -9.67 -10.41
N ARG A 305 -12.50 -9.47 -9.53
CA ARG A 305 -12.85 -10.44 -8.50
C ARG A 305 -13.32 -11.77 -9.10
N ASP A 306 -14.13 -11.71 -10.16
CA ASP A 306 -14.80 -12.89 -10.71
C ASP A 306 -13.95 -13.60 -11.77
N THR A 307 -13.15 -12.86 -12.55
CA THR A 307 -12.36 -13.43 -13.66
C THR A 307 -10.85 -13.32 -13.48
N GLY A 308 -10.36 -12.51 -12.55
CA GLY A 308 -8.94 -12.17 -12.41
C GLY A 308 -8.41 -11.20 -13.48
N SER A 309 -9.26 -10.75 -14.40
CA SER A 309 -8.87 -9.88 -15.51
C SER A 309 -9.91 -8.80 -15.79
N VAL A 310 -9.44 -7.72 -16.40
CA VAL A 310 -10.28 -6.68 -16.98
C VAL A 310 -9.51 -6.01 -18.12
N CYS A 311 -10.21 -5.71 -19.22
CA CYS A 311 -9.67 -4.88 -20.28
C CYS A 311 -10.20 -3.47 -20.13
N ILE A 312 -9.30 -2.51 -20.02
CA ILE A 312 -9.60 -1.09 -19.95
C ILE A 312 -9.31 -0.48 -21.32
N GLU A 313 -10.26 0.28 -21.85
CA GLU A 313 -10.10 1.07 -23.06
C GLU A 313 -10.33 2.55 -22.73
N THR A 314 -9.45 3.42 -23.23
CA THR A 314 -9.52 4.86 -22.98
C THR A 314 -9.20 5.65 -24.25
N PRO A 315 -9.89 6.76 -24.55
CA PRO A 315 -9.55 7.61 -25.69
C PRO A 315 -8.12 8.16 -25.61
N LYS A 316 -7.42 8.18 -26.73
CA LYS A 316 -6.00 8.56 -26.80
C LYS A 316 -5.79 10.06 -26.52
N ASP A 317 -6.79 10.88 -26.80
CA ASP A 317 -6.76 12.34 -26.69
C ASP A 317 -6.95 12.89 -25.26
N LEU A 318 -7.32 12.04 -24.31
CA LEU A 318 -7.34 12.39 -22.87
C LEU A 318 -5.94 12.53 -22.27
N TRP A 319 -4.94 11.95 -22.92
CA TRP A 319 -3.60 11.79 -22.36
C TRP A 319 -2.59 12.77 -22.99
N PRO A 320 -1.61 13.25 -22.21
CA PRO A 320 -0.57 14.16 -22.71
C PRO A 320 0.38 13.48 -23.69
#